data_AF-A0A800IHU7-F1
#
_entry.id   AF-A0A800IHU7-F1
#
_cell.length_a   1.000
_cell.length_b   1.000
_cell.length_c   1.000
_cell.angle_alpha   90.00
_cell.angle_beta   90.00
_cell.angle_gamma   90.00
#
_symmetry.space_group_name_H-M   'P 1'
#
loop_
_entity.id
_entity.type
_entity.pdbx_description
1 polymer ?
#
loop_
_entity_poly.entity_id
_entity_poly.type
_entity_poly.pdbx_seq_one_letter_code
_entity_poly.pdbx_strand_id
1 'polypeptide(L)'
;MPLPHLPDAFEGYTILHLSDLHLDYKPAIYEALIKCLGDVSYDLCVITGDYRRSTFGPFEACMEIMAEVRKHIRDPVYGILGNHDFIEMLDLFETMDLPILMNETVPIERDGDVIYLAGVDDPHFYLADNLEKTLADVPP
;
A
#
# COMPACT_ATOMS: atom_id res chain seq x y z
N MET A 1 0.36 -4.83 -22.95
CA MET A 1 1.58 -5.66 -23.08
C MET A 1 1.25 -7.00 -22.43
N PRO A 2 1.44 -8.14 -23.10
CA PRO A 2 1.16 -9.43 -22.48
C PRO A 2 2.15 -9.71 -21.35
N LEU A 3 1.67 -10.29 -20.24
CA LEU A 3 2.48 -10.79 -19.14
C LEU A 3 2.62 -12.32 -19.32
N PRO A 4 3.72 -12.83 -19.89
CA PRO A 4 3.81 -14.23 -20.35
C PRO A 4 3.74 -15.29 -19.25
N HIS A 5 3.87 -14.89 -17.98
CA HIS A 5 3.81 -15.76 -16.80
C HIS A 5 2.65 -15.40 -15.88
N LEU A 6 1.69 -14.58 -16.35
CA LEU A 6 0.48 -14.31 -15.58
C LEU A 6 -0.41 -15.55 -15.60
N PRO A 7 -0.81 -16.09 -14.44
CA PRO A 7 -1.76 -17.19 -14.40
C PRO A 7 -3.13 -16.76 -14.97
N ASP A 8 -3.84 -17.69 -15.60
CA ASP A 8 -5.09 -17.41 -16.31
C ASP A 8 -6.16 -16.81 -15.38
N ALA A 9 -6.20 -17.21 -14.11
CA ALA A 9 -7.14 -16.66 -13.12
C ALA A 9 -6.95 -15.16 -12.85
N PHE A 10 -5.76 -14.62 -13.15
CA PHE A 10 -5.41 -13.21 -12.96
C PHE A 10 -5.57 -12.37 -14.23
N GLU A 11 -6.01 -12.95 -15.34
CA GLU A 11 -6.34 -12.16 -16.53
C GLU A 11 -7.49 -11.19 -16.21
N GLY A 12 -7.27 -9.90 -16.45
CA GLY A 12 -8.21 -8.85 -16.07
C GLY A 12 -8.26 -8.55 -14.57
N TYR A 13 -7.36 -9.09 -13.75
CA TYR A 13 -7.21 -8.70 -12.34
C TYR A 13 -6.84 -7.22 -12.24
N THR A 14 -7.50 -6.50 -11.35
CA THR A 14 -7.40 -5.05 -11.24
C THR A 14 -6.80 -4.63 -9.90
N ILE A 15 -5.73 -3.83 -9.98
CA ILE A 15 -5.06 -3.27 -8.80
C ILE A 15 -5.33 -1.76 -8.77
N LEU A 16 -5.94 -1.29 -7.69
CA LEU A 16 -5.96 0.12 -7.35
C LEU A 16 -4.62 0.49 -6.71
N HIS A 17 -3.91 1.43 -7.31
CA HIS A 17 -2.61 1.88 -6.81
C HIS A 17 -2.72 3.33 -6.33
N LEU A 18 -2.42 3.53 -5.05
CA LEU A 18 -2.35 4.83 -4.40
C LEU A 18 -0.89 5.11 -3.98
N SER A 19 -0.42 6.34 -4.16
CA SER A 19 0.95 6.75 -3.81
C SER A 19 0.96 8.24 -3.50
N ASP A 20 1.94 8.70 -2.72
CA ASP A 20 2.22 10.13 -2.51
C ASP A 20 0.98 10.90 -2.03
N LEU A 21 0.24 10.30 -1.10
CA LEU A 21 -1.07 10.80 -0.67
C LEU A 21 -0.97 12.16 0.01
N HIS A 22 0.08 12.38 0.81
CA HIS A 22 0.34 13.63 1.53
C HIS A 22 -0.93 14.24 2.16
N LEU A 23 -1.65 13.41 2.93
CA LEU A 23 -3.02 13.67 3.40
C LEU A 23 -3.12 14.90 4.31
N ASP A 24 -2.04 15.24 5.00
CA ASP A 24 -1.91 16.40 5.88
C ASP A 24 -1.61 17.71 5.15
N TYR A 25 -1.50 17.71 3.81
CA TYR A 25 -1.20 18.92 3.05
C TYR A 25 -2.41 19.86 2.93
N LYS A 26 -3.53 19.37 2.40
CA LYS A 26 -4.75 20.16 2.17
C LYS A 26 -6.00 19.27 2.24
N PRO A 27 -7.08 19.70 2.92
CA PRO A 27 -8.29 18.89 3.02
C PRO A 27 -8.90 18.44 1.69
N ALA A 28 -8.86 19.32 0.69
CA ALA A 28 -9.36 19.03 -0.65
C ALA A 28 -8.72 17.79 -1.31
N ILE A 29 -7.52 17.37 -0.90
CA ILE A 29 -6.85 16.19 -1.46
C ILE A 29 -7.55 14.92 -0.99
N TYR A 30 -7.71 14.72 0.31
CA TYR A 30 -8.35 13.50 0.82
C TYR A 30 -9.85 13.47 0.50
N GLU A 31 -10.51 14.63 0.44
CA GLU A 31 -11.91 14.72 0.00
C GLU A 31 -12.08 14.27 -1.46
N ALA A 32 -11.18 14.70 -2.34
CA ALA A 32 -11.17 14.27 -3.73
C ALA A 32 -10.85 12.78 -3.85
N LEU A 33 -9.89 12.28 -3.07
CA LEU A 33 -9.54 10.86 -3.01
C LEU A 33 -10.75 10.01 -2.61
N ILE A 34 -11.40 10.33 -1.48
CA ILE A 34 -12.59 9.61 -1.00
C ILE A 34 -13.69 9.59 -2.07
N LYS A 35 -13.92 10.72 -2.73
CA LYS A 35 -14.90 10.79 -3.82
C LYS A 35 -14.53 9.85 -4.97
N CYS A 36 -13.27 9.82 -5.39
CA CYS A 36 -12.81 8.91 -6.43
C CYS A 36 -12.96 7.44 -6.01
N LEU A 37 -12.58 7.09 -4.79
CA LEU A 37 -12.62 5.71 -4.29
C LEU A 37 -14.02 5.09 -4.35
N GLY A 38 -15.07 5.88 -4.13
CA GLY A 38 -16.45 5.40 -4.16
C GLY A 38 -16.91 4.85 -5.51
N ASP A 39 -16.27 5.25 -6.61
CA ASP A 39 -16.68 4.90 -7.98
C ASP A 39 -15.76 3.86 -8.65
N VAL A 40 -14.72 3.36 -7.96
CA VAL A 40 -13.73 2.44 -8.56
C VAL A 40 -13.96 0.99 -8.14
N SER A 41 -14.05 0.10 -9.14
CA SER A 41 -13.98 -1.34 -8.93
C SER A 41 -12.54 -1.84 -9.10
N TYR A 42 -12.04 -2.55 -8.10
CA TYR A 42 -10.74 -3.23 -8.08
C TYR A 42 -10.83 -4.55 -7.30
N ASP A 43 -9.82 -5.40 -7.49
CA ASP A 43 -9.62 -6.67 -6.78
C ASP A 43 -8.59 -6.55 -5.63
N LEU A 44 -7.65 -5.61 -5.71
CA LEU A 44 -6.63 -5.35 -4.69
C LEU A 44 -6.34 -3.84 -4.62
N CYS A 45 -6.14 -3.30 -3.42
CA CYS A 45 -5.58 -1.97 -3.24
C CYS A 45 -4.14 -2.05 -2.72
N VAL A 46 -3.24 -1.26 -3.30
CA VAL A 46 -1.87 -1.08 -2.80
C VAL A 46 -1.59 0.40 -2.55
N ILE A 47 -0.97 0.72 -1.42
CA ILE A 47 -0.58 2.08 -1.05
C ILE A 47 0.94 2.16 -0.90
N THR A 48 1.62 2.84 -1.82
CA THR A 48 3.08 2.76 -1.94
C THR A 48 3.82 3.91 -1.28
N GLY A 49 3.38 4.29 -0.08
CA GLY A 49 4.07 5.26 0.76
C GLY A 49 3.67 6.72 0.55
N ASP A 50 4.37 7.58 1.29
CA ASP A 50 4.22 9.03 1.35
C ASP A 50 2.81 9.45 1.78
N TYR A 51 2.32 8.85 2.87
CA TYR A 51 1.03 9.16 3.46
C TYR A 51 1.01 10.59 3.99
N ARG A 52 2.10 11.03 4.63
CA ARG A 52 2.29 12.38 5.16
C ARG A 52 3.20 13.22 4.27
N ARG A 53 3.12 14.54 4.38
CA ARG A 53 3.95 15.47 3.60
C ARG A 53 5.27 15.83 4.26
N SER A 54 5.27 16.06 5.57
CA SER A 54 6.49 16.50 6.26
C SER A 54 7.35 15.29 6.65
N THR A 55 8.66 15.38 6.49
CA THR A 55 9.61 14.35 6.98
C THR A 55 10.00 14.55 8.45
N PHE A 56 9.24 15.36 9.20
CA PHE A 56 9.48 15.60 10.62
C PHE A 56 8.23 16.21 11.28
N GLY A 57 8.19 16.13 12.61
CA GLY A 57 7.08 16.68 13.40
C GLY A 57 5.87 15.73 13.48
N PRO A 58 4.75 16.20 14.04
CA PRO A 58 3.56 15.38 14.34
C PRO A 58 2.97 14.76 13.07
N PHE A 59 2.45 13.54 13.20
CA PHE A 59 1.80 12.78 12.13
C PHE A 59 0.36 12.37 12.47
N GLU A 60 -0.12 12.70 13.66
CA GLU A 60 -1.41 12.29 14.20
C GLU A 60 -2.56 12.75 13.29
N ALA A 61 -2.52 13.99 12.82
CA ALA A 61 -3.51 14.52 11.89
C ALA A 61 -3.54 13.74 10.55
N CYS A 62 -2.37 13.32 10.06
CA CYS A 62 -2.30 12.48 8.87
C CYS A 62 -2.96 11.11 9.12
N MET A 63 -2.72 10.52 10.29
CA MET A 63 -3.25 9.22 10.66
C MET A 63 -4.76 9.25 10.93
N GLU A 64 -5.28 10.34 11.49
CA GLU A 64 -6.73 10.56 11.60
C GLU A 64 -7.40 10.61 10.22
N ILE A 65 -6.78 11.31 9.25
CA ILE A 65 -7.29 11.37 7.88
C ILE A 65 -7.15 10.01 7.20
N MET A 66 -6.03 9.31 7.40
CA MET A 66 -5.83 7.98 6.82
C MET A 66 -6.88 6.98 7.34
N ALA A 67 -7.23 7.04 8.62
CA ALA A 67 -8.30 6.23 9.20
C ALA A 67 -9.65 6.51 8.54
N GLU A 68 -9.93 7.75 8.13
CA GLU A 68 -11.13 8.08 7.37
C GLU A 68 -11.06 7.53 5.94
N VAL A 69 -9.95 7.77 5.22
CA VAL A 69 -9.73 7.27 3.85
C VAL A 69 -9.85 5.74 3.80
N ARG A 70 -9.28 5.04 4.79
CA ARG A 70 -9.30 3.58 4.90
C ARG A 70 -10.71 2.98 4.86
N LYS A 71 -11.72 3.67 5.40
CA LYS A 71 -13.13 3.23 5.39
C LYS A 71 -13.70 3.13 3.98
N HIS A 72 -13.09 3.82 3.02
CA HIS A 72 -13.49 3.82 1.61
C HIS A 72 -12.64 2.86 0.76
N ILE A 73 -11.67 2.17 1.37
CA ILE A 73 -10.84 1.16 0.71
C ILE A 73 -11.37 -0.22 1.07
N ARG A 74 -11.58 -1.05 0.05
CA ARG A 74 -12.01 -2.45 0.17
C ARG A 74 -10.80 -3.35 0.30
N ASP A 75 -10.96 -4.39 1.11
CA ASP A 75 -9.96 -5.45 1.24
C ASP A 75 -9.94 -6.36 0.00
N PRO A 76 -8.80 -6.99 -0.31
CA PRO A 76 -7.51 -6.85 0.38
C PRO A 76 -6.82 -5.50 0.10
N VAL A 77 -6.11 -4.99 1.11
CA VAL A 77 -5.26 -3.80 1.00
C VAL A 77 -3.89 -4.07 1.64
N TYR A 78 -2.83 -3.57 1.02
CA TYR A 78 -1.47 -3.60 1.57
C TYR A 78 -0.77 -2.27 1.34
N GLY A 79 0.13 -1.90 2.26
CA GLY A 79 0.95 -0.71 2.12
C GLY A 79 2.45 -1.01 2.22
N ILE A 80 3.26 -0.04 1.80
CA ILE A 80 4.66 0.11 2.22
C ILE A 80 4.84 1.52 2.78
N LEU A 81 5.95 1.77 3.48
CA LEU A 81 6.32 3.12 3.90
C LEU A 81 7.09 3.82 2.77
N GLY A 82 6.85 5.12 2.61
CA GLY A 82 7.66 5.99 1.78
C GLY A 82 8.74 6.69 2.61
N ASN A 83 9.56 7.51 1.95
CA ASN A 83 10.63 8.25 2.62
C ASN A 83 10.12 9.37 3.54
N HIS A 84 8.82 9.69 3.49
CA HIS A 84 8.16 10.63 4.39
C HIS A 84 7.54 9.97 5.64
N ASP A 85 7.45 8.65 5.65
CA ASP A 85 6.74 7.91 6.69
C ASP A 85 7.71 7.29 7.69
N PHE A 86 7.26 7.19 8.94
CA PHE A 86 8.11 6.78 10.06
C PHE A 86 7.60 5.47 10.64
N ILE A 87 8.51 4.64 11.16
CA ILE A 87 8.17 3.35 11.76
C ILE A 87 7.18 3.49 12.93
N GLU A 88 7.20 4.64 13.61
CA GLU A 88 6.26 5.00 14.69
C GLU A 88 4.80 5.08 14.21
N MET A 89 4.54 5.14 12.90
CA MET A 89 3.20 5.12 12.33
C MET A 89 2.62 3.70 12.22
N LEU A 90 3.45 2.66 12.30
CA LEU A 90 3.03 1.27 12.09
C LEU A 90 1.93 0.82 13.05
N ASP A 91 2.06 1.14 14.33
CA ASP A 91 1.04 0.79 15.34
C ASP A 91 -0.33 1.34 14.95
N LEU A 92 -0.38 2.53 14.36
CA LEU A 92 -1.62 3.15 13.92
C LEU A 92 -2.17 2.50 12.65
N PHE A 93 -1.32 2.12 11.69
CA PHE A 93 -1.75 1.36 10.52
C PHE A 93 -2.35 -0.01 10.91
N GLU A 94 -1.76 -0.68 11.91
CA GLU A 94 -2.30 -1.92 12.46
C GLU A 94 -3.70 -1.73 13.05
N THR A 95 -3.95 -0.61 13.77
CA THR A 95 -5.30 -0.30 14.28
C THR A 95 -6.36 -0.07 13.19
N MET A 96 -5.94 0.11 11.94
CA MET A 96 -6.80 0.36 10.78
C MET A 96 -6.96 -0.87 9.87
N ASP A 97 -6.48 -2.03 10.30
CA ASP A 97 -6.41 -3.24 9.45
C ASP A 97 -5.76 -2.93 8.09
N LEU A 98 -4.65 -2.19 8.11
CA LEU A 98 -3.82 -1.86 6.95
C LEU A 98 -2.42 -2.46 7.15
N PRO A 99 -2.17 -3.69 6.67
CA PRO A 99 -0.87 -4.32 6.77
C PRO A 99 0.18 -3.54 5.96
N ILE A 100 1.29 -3.20 6.60
CA ILE A 100 2.44 -2.56 5.96
C ILE A 100 3.53 -3.62 5.78
N LEU A 101 3.89 -3.90 4.52
CA LEU A 101 4.89 -4.89 4.14
C LEU A 101 6.29 -4.27 4.22
N MET A 102 7.14 -4.78 5.11
CA MET A 102 8.51 -4.28 5.28
C MET A 102 9.55 -5.32 4.87
N ASN A 103 9.88 -5.33 3.58
CA ASN A 103 10.67 -6.40 2.93
C ASN A 103 10.02 -7.77 3.16
N GLU A 104 8.73 -7.82 2.86
CA GLU A 104 7.85 -8.96 3.08
C GLU A 104 7.07 -9.25 1.82
N THR A 105 6.68 -10.52 1.68
CA THR A 105 5.88 -11.00 0.57
C THR A 105 4.65 -11.72 1.09
N VAL A 106 3.52 -11.49 0.42
CA VAL A 106 2.26 -12.18 0.69
C VAL A 106 1.74 -12.84 -0.59
N PRO A 107 1.22 -14.08 -0.51
CA PRO A 107 0.53 -14.71 -1.63
C PRO A 107 -0.85 -14.09 -1.80
N ILE A 108 -1.22 -13.83 -3.05
CA ILE A 108 -2.57 -13.47 -3.48
C ILE A 108 -3.11 -14.67 -4.26
N GLU A 109 -4.15 -15.30 -3.75
CA GLU A 109 -4.76 -16.48 -4.35
C GLU A 109 -6.05 -16.12 -5.08
N ARG A 110 -6.25 -16.67 -6.29
CA ARG A 110 -7.49 -16.52 -7.06
C ARG A 110 -7.73 -17.77 -7.89
N ASP A 111 -8.90 -18.39 -7.72
CA ASP A 111 -9.33 -19.60 -8.44
C ASP A 111 -8.30 -20.75 -8.45
N GLY A 112 -7.47 -20.86 -7.40
CA GLY A 112 -6.44 -21.88 -7.25
C GLY A 112 -5.06 -21.51 -7.82
N ASP A 113 -4.97 -20.41 -8.56
CA ASP A 113 -3.70 -19.81 -8.97
C ASP A 113 -3.22 -18.81 -7.92
N VAL A 114 -1.91 -18.51 -7.93
CA VAL A 114 -1.27 -17.61 -6.97
C VAL A 114 -0.36 -16.63 -7.69
N ILE A 115 -0.41 -15.36 -7.28
CA ILE A 115 0.66 -14.38 -7.52
C ILE A 115 1.24 -13.94 -6.17
N TYR A 116 2.46 -13.40 -6.18
CA TYR A 116 3.11 -12.92 -4.96
C TYR A 116 3.20 -11.39 -4.99
N LEU A 117 2.68 -10.75 -3.93
CA LEU A 117 2.82 -9.32 -3.70
C LEU A 117 4.02 -9.08 -2.78
N ALA A 118 5.07 -8.51 -3.34
CA ALA A 118 6.32 -8.18 -2.65
C ALA A 118 6.36 -6.69 -2.29
N GLY A 119 6.39 -6.37 -0.99
CA GLY A 119 6.58 -5.02 -0.48
C GLY A 119 8.02 -4.81 -0.02
N VAL A 120 8.73 -3.91 -0.68
CA VAL A 120 10.11 -3.53 -0.37
C VAL A 120 10.11 -2.21 0.37
N ASP A 121 10.91 -2.12 1.42
CA ASP A 121 11.04 -0.89 2.22
C ASP A 121 11.77 0.22 1.45
N ASP A 122 11.65 1.47 1.90
CA ASP A 122 12.25 2.62 1.21
C ASP A 122 13.79 2.54 1.20
N PRO A 123 14.42 2.56 -0.01
CA PRO A 123 15.87 2.54 -0.12
C PRO A 123 16.53 3.89 0.19
N HIS A 124 15.79 5.00 0.29
CA HIS A 124 16.40 6.32 0.30
C HIS A 124 16.68 6.87 1.71
N PHE A 125 15.72 6.77 2.61
CA PHE A 125 15.81 7.42 3.91
C PHE A 125 16.36 6.47 4.98
N TYR A 126 15.87 5.23 5.00
CA TYR A 126 16.31 4.22 5.95
C TYR A 126 17.37 3.27 5.39
N LEU A 127 17.56 3.23 4.06
CA LEU A 127 18.44 2.28 3.37
C LEU A 127 18.18 0.84 3.85
N ALA A 128 16.91 0.55 4.13
CA ALA A 128 16.46 -0.69 4.73
C ALA A 128 15.88 -1.64 3.68
N ASP A 129 15.91 -1.27 2.40
CA ASP A 129 15.47 -2.11 1.29
C ASP A 129 16.27 -3.42 1.26
N ASN A 130 15.56 -4.53 1.09
CA ASN A 130 16.18 -5.84 0.99
C ASN A 130 15.38 -6.73 0.05
N LEU A 131 15.67 -6.59 -1.25
CA LEU A 131 15.02 -7.37 -2.29
C LEU A 131 15.28 -8.88 -2.16
N GLU A 132 16.49 -9.27 -1.77
CA GLU A 132 16.84 -10.68 -1.56
C GLU A 132 15.98 -11.32 -0.48
N LYS A 133 15.82 -10.65 0.67
CA LYS A 133 14.93 -11.09 1.75
C LYS A 133 13.48 -11.13 1.27
N THR A 134 13.03 -10.08 0.59
CA THR A 134 11.63 -9.97 0.15
C THR A 134 11.24 -11.13 -0.75
N LEU A 135 12.13 -11.54 -1.66
CA LEU A 135 11.88 -12.61 -2.63
C LEU A 135 12.28 -14.01 -2.15
N ALA A 136 12.83 -14.15 -0.93
CA ALA A 136 13.38 -15.42 -0.44
C ALA A 136 12.34 -16.56 -0.42
N ASP A 137 11.08 -16.23 -0.19
CA ASP A 137 9.96 -17.18 -0.10
C ASP A 137 9.10 -17.24 -1.39
N VAL A 138 9.50 -16.54 -2.45
CA VAL A 138 8.83 -16.58 -3.75
C VAL A 138 9.33 -17.79 -4.54
N PRO A 139 8.44 -18.70 -4.97
CA PRO A 139 8.82 -19.80 -5.86
C PRO A 139 9.42 -19.27 -7.17
N PRO A 140 10.41 -19.99 -7.75
CA PRO A 140 11.08 -19.58 -8.99
C PRO A 140 10.16 -19.63 -10.22
#